data_AF-A0A0H1R796-F1
#
_entry.id   AF-A0A0H1R796-F1
#
_cell.length_a   1.000
_cell.length_b   1.000
_cell.length_c   1.000
_cell.angle_alpha   90.00
_cell.angle_beta   90.00
_cell.angle_gamma   90.00
#
_symmetry.space_group_name_H-M   'P 1'
#
loop_
_entity.id
_entity.type
_entity.pdbx_description
1 polymer ?
#
loop_
_entity_poly.entity_id
_entity_poly.type
_entity_poly.pdbx_seq_one_letter_code
_entity_poly.pdbx_strand_id
1 'polypeptide(L)'
;MVTLEIAGKAVAVTNADQEQAQELFLSESFKDDLKSFKSEGRFLWDGSAALTTRPASEDEIDAFYEVLDEEDEDEVEDDEDSDGINIDVVFLVSIDEIDDGATSG
;
A
#
# COMPACT_ATOMS: atom_id res chain seq x y z
N MET A 1 -2.81 -8.29 10.75
CA MET A 1 -1.96 -7.92 9.60
C MET A 1 -2.22 -8.83 8.43
N VAL A 2 -2.50 -8.21 7.30
CA VAL A 2 -2.69 -8.91 6.03
C VAL A 2 -1.83 -8.26 4.97
N THR A 3 -1.33 -9.09 4.07
CA THR A 3 -0.55 -8.66 2.91
C THR A 3 -1.45 -8.71 1.69
N LEU A 4 -1.50 -7.60 0.96
CA LEU A 4 -2.05 -7.51 -0.38
C LEU A 4 -1.05 -8.13 -1.36
N GLU A 5 -1.48 -9.21 -1.99
CA GLU A 5 -0.77 -9.87 -3.07
C GLU A 5 -1.48 -9.57 -4.40
N ILE A 6 -0.72 -9.08 -5.37
CA ILE A 6 -1.20 -8.81 -6.74
C ILE A 6 -0.37 -9.67 -7.69
N ALA A 7 -1.04 -10.54 -8.45
CA ALA A 7 -0.40 -11.44 -9.42
C ALA A 7 0.76 -12.29 -8.82
N GLY A 8 0.68 -12.66 -7.54
CA GLY A 8 1.71 -13.44 -6.86
C GLY A 8 2.87 -12.64 -6.27
N LYS A 9 2.83 -11.30 -6.32
CA LYS A 9 3.81 -10.41 -5.67
C LYS A 9 3.16 -9.74 -4.47
N ALA A 10 3.82 -9.78 -3.32
CA ALA A 10 3.43 -8.98 -2.16
C ALA A 10 3.66 -7.51 -2.50
N VAL A 11 2.59 -6.71 -2.52
CA VAL A 11 2.64 -5.30 -2.92
C VAL A 11 2.57 -4.40 -1.71
N ALA A 12 1.68 -4.70 -0.76
CA ALA A 12 1.51 -3.92 0.45
C ALA A 12 1.13 -4.81 1.63
N VAL A 13 1.43 -4.37 2.84
CA VAL A 13 1.03 -5.00 4.09
C VAL A 13 0.33 -3.97 4.95
N THR A 14 -0.71 -4.41 5.64
CA THR A 14 -1.54 -3.54 6.48
C THR A 14 -1.83 -4.19 7.82
N ASN A 15 -2.01 -3.37 8.86
CA ASN A 15 -2.45 -3.81 10.18
C ASN A 15 -3.91 -4.28 10.23
N ALA A 16 -4.72 -3.99 9.20
CA ALA A 16 -6.12 -4.38 9.12
C ALA A 16 -6.37 -5.90 9.13
N ASP A 17 -7.62 -6.24 9.49
CA ASP A 17 -8.17 -7.59 9.33
C ASP A 17 -8.55 -7.88 7.88
N GLN A 18 -8.73 -9.15 7.55
CA GLN A 18 -9.04 -9.60 6.19
C GLN A 18 -10.28 -8.93 5.59
N GLU A 19 -11.34 -8.73 6.38
CA GLU A 19 -12.58 -8.08 5.92
C GLU A 19 -12.35 -6.59 5.63
N GLN A 20 -11.73 -5.88 6.58
CA GLN A 20 -11.48 -4.44 6.46
C GLN A 20 -10.51 -4.12 5.31
N ALA A 21 -9.41 -4.86 5.23
CA ALA A 21 -8.43 -4.72 4.17
C ALA A 21 -9.05 -5.03 2.81
N GLN A 22 -9.92 -6.05 2.74
CA GLN A 22 -10.63 -6.36 1.50
C GLN A 22 -11.56 -5.24 1.07
N GLU A 23 -12.30 -4.61 1.98
CA GLU A 23 -13.12 -3.43 1.66
C GLU A 23 -12.27 -2.25 1.17
N LEU A 24 -11.14 -1.98 1.85
CA LEU A 24 -10.18 -0.94 1.46
C LEU A 24 -9.60 -1.18 0.06
N PHE A 25 -9.06 -2.38 -0.20
CA PHE A 25 -8.47 -2.72 -1.49
C PHE A 25 -9.51 -2.84 -2.61
N LEU A 26 -10.78 -3.10 -2.28
CA LEU A 26 -11.86 -3.07 -3.25
C LEU A 26 -12.39 -1.66 -3.53
N SER A 27 -12.04 -0.68 -2.70
CA SER A 27 -12.39 0.73 -2.88
C SER A 27 -11.83 1.27 -4.19
N GLU A 28 -12.60 2.13 -4.85
CA GLU A 28 -12.20 2.74 -6.13
C GLU A 28 -10.97 3.63 -5.97
N SER A 29 -10.86 4.38 -4.85
CA SER A 29 -9.70 5.23 -4.57
C SER A 29 -8.42 4.42 -4.53
N PHE A 30 -8.38 3.37 -3.68
CA PHE A 30 -7.20 2.52 -3.55
C PHE A 30 -6.80 1.84 -4.87
N LYS A 31 -7.80 1.40 -5.64
CA LYS A 31 -7.60 0.85 -6.99
C LYS A 31 -7.01 1.86 -7.98
N ASP A 32 -7.35 3.14 -7.85
CA ASP A 32 -6.80 4.20 -8.67
C ASP A 32 -5.35 4.51 -8.25
N ASP A 33 -5.06 4.53 -6.95
CA ASP A 33 -3.71 4.66 -6.41
C ASP A 33 -2.80 3.55 -6.91
N LEU A 34 -3.23 2.29 -6.84
CA LEU A 34 -2.47 1.14 -7.35
C LEU A 34 -2.20 1.22 -8.86
N LYS A 35 -3.07 1.86 -9.64
CA LYS A 35 -2.84 2.10 -11.07
C LYS A 35 -1.89 3.26 -11.31
N SER A 36 -1.78 4.20 -10.38
CA SER A 36 -0.89 5.35 -10.49
C SER A 36 0.52 5.01 -10.04
N PHE A 37 0.66 4.19 -9.00
CA PHE A 37 1.95 3.70 -8.52
C PHE A 37 2.60 2.75 -9.51
N LYS A 38 3.91 2.93 -9.71
CA LYS A 38 4.74 2.08 -10.55
C LYS A 38 5.83 1.44 -9.70
N SER A 39 6.21 0.21 -10.00
CA SER A 39 7.38 -0.45 -9.47
C SER A 39 8.17 -1.06 -10.62
N GLU A 40 9.47 -0.80 -10.65
CA GLU A 40 10.37 -1.30 -11.70
C GLU A 40 9.89 -0.92 -13.12
N GLY A 41 9.31 0.29 -13.27
CA GLY A 41 8.78 0.81 -14.54
C GLY A 41 7.45 0.21 -15.00
N ARG A 42 6.76 -0.57 -14.16
CA ARG A 42 5.40 -1.10 -14.42
C ARG A 42 4.43 -0.70 -13.33
N PHE A 43 3.18 -0.43 -13.70
CA PHE A 43 2.13 -0.16 -12.72
C PHE A 43 1.99 -1.31 -11.71
N LEU A 44 1.76 -0.98 -10.44
CA LEU A 44 1.51 -1.99 -9.40
C LEU A 44 0.29 -2.83 -9.76
N TRP A 45 -0.74 -2.19 -10.32
CA TRP A 45 -1.94 -2.86 -10.77
C TRP A 45 -2.37 -2.42 -12.17
N ASP A 46 -2.61 -3.41 -13.03
CA ASP A 46 -3.07 -3.23 -14.42
C ASP A 46 -4.59 -3.00 -14.53
N GLY A 47 -5.31 -2.95 -13.40
CA GLY A 47 -6.78 -2.84 -13.39
C GLY A 47 -7.52 -4.16 -13.61
N SER A 48 -6.82 -5.23 -14.02
CA SER A 48 -7.40 -6.56 -14.26
C SER A 48 -6.79 -7.68 -13.42
N ALA A 49 -5.63 -7.46 -12.78
CA ALA A 49 -5.02 -8.48 -11.95
C ALA A 49 -5.87 -8.74 -10.69
N ALA A 50 -5.93 -10.00 -10.23
CA ALA A 50 -6.66 -10.34 -9.02
C ALA A 50 -5.97 -9.73 -7.80
N LEU A 51 -6.72 -8.97 -7.00
CA LEU A 51 -6.31 -8.47 -5.69
C LEU A 51 -6.65 -9.55 -4.67
N THR A 52 -5.63 -10.20 -4.12
CA THR A 52 -5.80 -11.26 -3.12
C THR A 52 -5.14 -10.84 -1.83
N THR A 53 -5.82 -11.04 -0.71
CA THR A 53 -5.23 -10.83 0.62
C THR A 53 -4.83 -12.17 1.21
N ARG A 54 -3.68 -12.17 1.88
CA ARG A 54 -3.17 -13.32 2.62
C ARG A 54 -2.67 -12.89 4.00
N PRO A 55 -2.58 -13.79 4.99
CA PRO A 55 -1.91 -13.47 6.24
C PRO A 55 -0.45 -13.06 5.96
N ALA A 56 -0.02 -11.96 6.59
CA ALA A 56 1.33 -11.46 6.42
C ALA A 56 2.37 -12.44 7.00
N SER A 57 3.51 -12.55 6.33
CA SER A 57 4.65 -13.34 6.80
C SER A 57 5.46 -12.55 7.83
N GLU A 58 6.24 -13.24 8.69
CA GLU A 58 7.07 -12.58 9.71
C GLU A 58 8.00 -11.49 9.12
N ASP A 59 8.59 -11.76 7.95
CA ASP A 59 9.44 -10.80 7.21
C ASP A 59 8.69 -9.53 6.77
N GLU A 60 7.45 -9.71 6.29
CA GLU A 60 6.58 -8.61 5.85
C GLU A 60 6.08 -7.77 7.03
N ILE A 61 5.83 -8.43 8.17
CA ILE A 61 5.41 -7.78 9.42
C ILE A 61 6.56 -6.97 10.01
N ASP A 62 7.77 -7.51 9.99
CA ASP A 62 8.97 -6.83 10.48
C ASP A 62 9.23 -5.55 9.65
N ALA A 63 9.18 -5.65 8.32
CA ALA A 63 9.30 -4.51 7.43
C ALA A 63 8.20 -3.45 7.64
N PHE A 64 6.96 -3.87 7.92
CA PHE A 64 5.88 -2.94 8.26
C PHE A 64 6.18 -2.15 9.52
N TYR A 65 6.66 -2.81 10.58
CA TYR A 65 7.02 -2.13 11.81
C TYR A 65 8.27 -1.25 11.65
N GLU A 66 9.25 -1.68 10.87
CA GLU A 66 10.45 -0.87 10.56
C GLU A 66 10.06 0.44 9.86
N VAL A 67 9.23 0.36 8.83
CA VAL A 67 8.76 1.56 8.12
C VAL A 67 7.85 2.43 8.99
N LEU A 68 6.93 1.84 9.75
CA LEU A 68 6.09 2.63 10.65
C LEU A 68 6.89 3.33 11.74
N ASP A 69 7.91 2.68 12.31
CA ASP A 69 8.78 3.29 13.33
C ASP A 69 9.63 4.42 12.71
N GLU A 70 10.07 4.28 11.45
CA GLU A 70 10.74 5.34 10.69
C GLU A 70 9.79 6.51 10.34
N GLU A 71 8.54 6.25 9.97
CA GLU A 71 7.54 7.30 9.66
C GLU A 71 7.02 8.03 10.92
N ASP A 72 7.01 7.39 12.10
CA ASP A 72 6.64 8.01 13.39
C ASP A 72 7.68 9.07 13.85
N GLU A 73 8.92 9.05 13.31
CA GLU A 73 9.94 10.08 13.58
C GLU A 73 9.72 11.38 12.77
N ASP A 74 8.93 11.33 11.70
CA ASP A 74 8.46 12.49 10.95
C ASP A 74 7.02 12.81 11.36
N GLU A 75 6.83 13.58 12.46
CA GLU A 75 5.55 14.17 12.87
C GLU A 75 4.89 14.93 11.69
N VAL A 76 4.16 14.21 10.85
CA VAL A 76 3.19 14.78 9.92
C VAL A 76 1.84 14.73 10.63
N GLU A 77 1.35 15.90 11.00
CA GLU A 77 -0.04 16.12 11.39
C GLU A 77 -0.96 15.71 10.20
N ASP A 78 -1.22 14.42 9.99
CA ASP A 78 -2.33 13.97 9.16
C ASP A 78 -3.57 13.86 10.05
N ASP A 79 -4.24 15.01 10.16
CA ASP A 79 -5.63 15.25 10.52
C ASP A 79 -6.38 14.08 11.22
N GLU A 80 -6.48 14.19 12.55
CA GLU A 80 -7.30 13.35 13.44
C GLU A 80 -8.82 13.46 13.17
N ASP A 81 -9.30 13.25 11.94
CA ASP A 81 -10.73 13.34 11.60
C ASP A 81 -11.27 12.05 10.97
N SER A 82 -11.18 10.96 11.71
CA SER A 82 -12.24 9.95 11.73
C SER A 82 -12.16 9.08 12.97
N ASP A 83 -13.27 8.95 13.68
CA ASP A 83 -13.62 7.83 14.56
C ASP A 83 -13.67 6.49 13.76
N GLY A 84 -12.62 6.21 12.97
CA GLY A 84 -12.45 5.09 12.07
C GLY A 84 -11.15 4.38 12.44
N ILE A 85 -11.11 3.08 12.20
CA ILE A 85 -10.00 2.21 12.56
C ILE A 85 -8.72 2.75 11.88
N ASN A 86 -7.67 3.06 12.65
CA ASN A 86 -6.37 3.50 12.10
C ASN A 86 -5.76 2.32 11.33
N ILE A 87 -6.03 2.28 10.03
CA ILE A 87 -5.55 1.24 9.13
C ILE A 87 -4.35 1.80 8.38
N ASP A 88 -3.16 1.39 8.80
CA ASP A 88 -1.92 1.77 8.14
C ASP A 88 -1.60 0.76 7.02
N VAL A 89 -1.10 1.26 5.91
CA VAL A 89 -0.77 0.45 4.73
C VAL A 89 0.65 0.81 4.28
N VAL A 90 1.57 -0.14 4.42
CA VAL A 90 2.97 0.01 3.96
C VAL A 90 3.16 -0.75 2.67
N PHE A 91 3.79 -0.12 1.68
CA PHE A 91 4.14 -0.78 0.42
C PHE A 91 5.46 -1.53 0.55
N LEU A 92 5.42 -2.84 0.29
CA LEU A 92 6.60 -3.73 0.35
C LEU A 92 7.44 -3.71 -0.93
N VAL A 93 6.98 -2.97 -1.93
CA VAL A 93 7.65 -2.84 -3.22
C VAL A 93 8.23 -1.45 -3.34
N SER A 94 9.41 -1.35 -3.95
CA SER A 94 9.98 -0.06 -4.32
C SER A 94 9.05 0.60 -5.34
N ILE A 95 8.29 1.59 -4.90
CA ILE A 95 7.53 2.47 -5.76
C ILE A 95 8.54 3.40 -6.42
N ASP A 96 8.58 3.36 -7.75
CA ASP A 96 9.28 4.36 -8.55
C ASP A 96 8.54 5.68 -8.35
N GLU A 97 9.28 6.73 -7.94
CA GLU A 97 8.75 8.08 -7.87
C GLU A 97 7.96 8.34 -9.15
N ILE A 98 6.71 8.79 -8.98
CA ILE A 98 5.85 9.10 -10.12
C ILE A 98 6.60 10.19 -10.88
N ASP A 99 7.24 9.83 -12.00
CA ASP A 99 7.93 10.77 -12.88
C ASP A 99 6.98 11.93 -13.14
N ASP A 100 7.20 13.04 -12.43
CA ASP A 100 6.53 14.31 -12.65
C ASP A 100 6.96 14.71 -14.05
N GLY A 101 6.13 14.35 -15.01
CA GLY A 101 6.35 14.58 -16.41
C GLY A 101 6.32 16.07 -16.70
N ALA A 102 7.44 16.75 -16.43
CA ALA A 102 7.73 18.11 -16.85
C ALA A 102 9.21 18.29 -17.23
N THR A 103 9.81 17.30 -17.92
CA THR A 103 10.89 17.61 -18.87
C THR A 103 10.36 17.56 -20.30
N SER A 104 9.88 18.70 -20.76
CA SER A 104 9.65 19.04 -22.16
C SER A 104 10.22 20.44 -22.29
N GLY A 105 11.40 20.66 -22.87
CA GLY A 105 11.70 20.52 -24.29
C GLY A 105 12.24 21.86 -24.77
#